data_AF-A0A445D6S8-F1
#
_entry.id   AF-A0A445D6S8-F1
#
_cell.length_a   1.000
_cell.length_b   1.000
_cell.length_c   1.000
_cell.angle_alpha   90.00
_cell.angle_beta   90.00
_cell.angle_gamma   90.00
#
_symmetry.space_group_name_H-M   'P 1'
#
loop_
_entity.id
_entity.type
_entity.pdbx_description
1 polymer ?
#
loop_
_entity_poly.entity_id
_entity_poly.type
_entity_poly.pdbx_seq_one_letter_code
_entity_poly.pdbx_strand_id
1 'polypeptide(L)'
;MQARATHICLDCGYIYTLQKPFEEQPDTYSCPQCQAPKKRFAKYDVNTGKAIGGNLPPIGVIIGLVAGVGAVGALLVYGLQ
;
A
#
# COMPACT_ATOMS: atom_id res chain seq x y z
N MET A 1 14.62 1.25 -22.04
CA MET A 1 14.20 2.54 -21.44
C MET A 1 13.72 2.22 -20.03
N GLN A 2 14.49 2.56 -18.99
CA GLN A 2 14.05 2.26 -17.62
C GLN A 2 12.80 3.09 -17.32
N ALA A 3 11.71 2.44 -16.90
CA ALA A 3 10.50 3.12 -16.51
C ALA A 3 10.85 4.11 -15.38
N ARG A 4 10.68 5.41 -15.60
CA ARG A 4 10.99 6.42 -14.58
C ARG A 4 9.94 6.46 -13.47
N ALA A 5 8.70 6.16 -13.82
CA ALA A 5 7.53 6.10 -12.94
C ALA A 5 7.51 4.84 -12.05
N THR A 6 8.50 4.71 -11.16
CA THR A 6 8.62 3.53 -10.27
C THR A 6 8.01 3.73 -8.90
N HIS A 7 7.81 4.99 -8.47
CA HIS A 7 7.37 5.31 -7.11
C HIS A 7 6.28 6.38 -7.12
N ILE A 8 5.32 6.27 -6.20
CA ILE A 8 4.23 7.21 -6.00
C ILE A 8 4.23 7.71 -4.55
N CYS A 9 4.01 9.01 -4.36
CA CYS A 9 3.81 9.60 -3.05
C CYS A 9 2.43 9.21 -2.51
N LEU A 10 2.38 8.57 -1.34
CA LEU A 10 1.12 8.11 -0.73
C LEU A 10 0.29 9.26 -0.14
N ASP A 11 0.88 10.44 0.07
CA ASP A 11 0.19 11.59 0.66
C ASP A 11 -0.57 12.43 -0.39
N CYS A 12 0.02 12.63 -1.58
CA CYS A 12 -0.55 13.51 -2.61
C CYS A 12 -0.72 12.86 -3.99
N GLY A 13 -0.25 11.62 -4.18
CA GLY A 13 -0.35 10.94 -5.48
C GLY A 13 0.70 11.35 -6.51
N TYR A 14 1.70 12.17 -6.15
CA TYR A 14 2.80 12.52 -7.05
C TYR A 14 3.55 11.27 -7.54
N ILE A 15 3.62 11.08 -8.85
CA ILE A 15 4.39 10.00 -9.48
C ILE A 15 5.82 10.49 -9.73
N TYR A 16 6.79 9.76 -9.18
CA TYR A 16 8.21 10.05 -9.35
C TYR A 16 8.63 9.76 -10.78
N THR A 17 9.04 10.79 -11.53
CA THR A 17 9.43 10.66 -12.95
C THR A 17 10.79 11.27 -13.28
N LEU A 18 11.59 11.58 -12.25
CA LEU A 18 12.90 12.20 -12.42
C LEU A 18 13.91 11.27 -13.11
N GLN A 19 14.99 11.87 -13.65
CA GLN A 19 16.02 11.13 -14.38
C GLN A 19 16.81 10.17 -13.49
N LYS A 20 17.10 10.60 -12.25
CA LYS A 20 17.81 9.79 -11.26
C LYS A 20 16.89 8.69 -10.74
N PRO A 21 17.33 7.43 -10.61
CA PRO A 21 16.56 6.38 -9.94
C PRO A 21 16.14 6.79 -8.52
N PHE A 22 14.94 6.40 -8.11
CA PHE A 22 14.40 6.75 -6.78
C PHE A 22 15.26 6.18 -5.64
N GLU A 23 15.81 4.98 -5.82
CA GLU A 23 16.65 4.30 -4.83
C GLU A 23 17.93 5.08 -4.56
N GLU A 24 18.49 5.73 -5.58
CA GLU A 24 19.70 6.56 -5.49
C GLU A 24 19.44 7.98 -4.94
N GLN A 25 18.18 8.39 -4.75
CA GLN A 25 17.87 9.68 -4.14
C GLN A 25 18.33 9.70 -2.67
N PRO A 26 18.81 10.83 -2.15
CA PRO A 26 19.19 10.93 -0.74
C PRO A 26 17.96 10.79 0.15
N ASP A 27 18.15 10.41 1.42
CA ASP A 27 17.05 10.30 2.38
C ASP A 27 16.38 11.64 2.71
N THR A 28 17.07 12.75 2.39
CA THR A 28 16.53 14.12 2.45
C THR A 28 15.58 14.45 1.31
N TYR A 29 15.45 13.58 0.31
CA TYR A 29 14.50 13.77 -0.77
C TYR A 29 13.08 13.89 -0.22
N SER A 30 12.41 14.95 -0.64
CA SER A 30 11.05 15.28 -0.23
C SER A 30 10.17 15.44 -1.47
N CYS A 31 8.91 15.07 -1.35
CA CYS A 31 7.94 15.20 -2.43
C CYS A 31 7.84 16.68 -2.86
N PRO A 32 7.98 17.01 -4.16
CA PRO A 32 7.91 18.39 -4.62
C PRO A 32 6.50 18.99 -4.54
N GLN A 33 5.46 18.16 -4.42
CA GLN A 33 4.06 18.59 -4.35
C GLN A 33 3.59 18.85 -2.91
N CYS A 34 3.94 17.96 -1.97
CA CYS A 34 3.42 18.02 -0.60
C CYS A 34 4.50 18.01 0.49
N GLN A 35 5.78 18.05 0.12
CA GLN A 35 6.92 18.02 1.04
C GLN A 35 7.00 16.78 1.94
N ALA A 36 6.24 15.72 1.63
CA ALA A 36 6.32 14.45 2.34
C ALA A 36 7.71 13.81 2.20
N PRO A 37 8.24 13.16 3.25
CA PRO A 37 9.57 12.56 3.21
C PRO A 37 9.62 11.34 2.28
N LYS A 38 10.82 10.99 1.79
CA LYS A 38 11.07 9.81 0.92
C LYS A 38 10.40 8.52 1.41
N LYS A 39 10.31 8.32 2.74
CA LYS A 39 9.68 7.14 3.37
C LYS A 39 8.18 6.98 3.06
N ARG A 40 7.50 8.04 2.62
CA ARG A 40 6.08 8.03 2.25
C ARG A 40 5.83 7.65 0.78
N PHE A 41 6.88 7.35 0.03
CA PHE A 41 6.74 6.84 -1.32
C PHE A 41 6.64 5.31 -1.32
N ALA A 42 5.73 4.77 -2.12
CA ALA A 42 5.61 3.34 -2.37
C ALA A 42 6.00 3.02 -3.82
N LYS A 43 6.40 1.77 -4.08
CA LYS A 43 6.58 1.29 -5.46
C LYS A 43 5.24 1.39 -6.21
N TYR A 44 5.32 1.74 -7.48
CA TYR A 44 4.18 1.99 -8.35
C TYR A 44 4.32 1.15 -9.60
N ASP A 45 3.28 0.40 -9.94
CA ASP A 45 3.20 -0.31 -11.22
C ASP A 45 2.47 0.56 -12.25
N VAL A 46 3.21 0.99 -13.27
CA VAL A 46 2.70 1.82 -14.35
C VAL A 46 1.65 1.14 -15.22
N ASN A 47 1.67 -0.19 -15.31
CA ASN A 47 0.76 -0.94 -16.19
C ASN A 47 -0.60 -1.14 -15.51
N THR A 48 -0.60 -1.30 -14.19
CA THR A 48 -1.84 -1.53 -13.41
C THR A 48 -2.37 -0.26 -12.75
N GLY A 49 -1.57 0.81 -12.72
CA GLY A 49 -1.90 2.05 -12.03
C GLY A 49 -1.99 1.92 -10.51
N LYS A 50 -1.50 0.83 -9.93
CA LYS A 50 -1.60 0.54 -8.49
C LYS A 50 -0.25 0.66 -7.79
N ALA A 51 -0.29 1.12 -6.54
CA ALA A 51 0.86 1.03 -5.63
C ALA A 51 1.11 -0.45 -5.28
N ILE A 52 2.35 -0.89 -5.46
CA ILE A 52 2.81 -2.24 -5.14
C ILE A 52 3.23 -2.25 -3.66
N GLY A 53 2.53 -3.02 -2.84
CA GLY A 53 2.99 -3.36 -1.47
C GLY A 53 2.16 -2.88 -0.29
N GLY A 54 0.89 -2.47 -0.47
CA GLY A 54 0.06 -1.98 0.65
C GLY A 54 -1.33 -2.59 0.78
N ASN A 55 -1.73 -3.51 -0.10
CA ASN A 55 -3.14 -3.91 -0.18
C ASN A 55 -3.47 -5.23 0.55
N LEU A 56 -2.52 -5.80 1.31
CA LEU A 56 -2.83 -6.95 2.14
C LEU A 56 -3.35 -6.45 3.49
N PRO A 57 -4.59 -6.81 3.89
CA PRO A 57 -5.09 -6.43 5.20
C PRO A 57 -4.14 -6.96 6.29
N PRO A 58 -4.01 -6.24 7.43
CA PRO A 58 -3.18 -6.72 8.53
C PRO A 58 -3.57 -8.15 8.91
N ILE A 59 -2.58 -8.98 9.28
CA ILE A 59 -2.80 -10.39 9.63
C ILE A 59 -3.90 -10.53 10.69
N GLY A 60 -3.95 -9.62 11.66
CA GLY A 60 -5.00 -9.59 12.70
C GLY A 60 -6.41 -9.39 12.15
N VAL A 61 -6.59 -8.62 11.07
CA VAL A 61 -7.88 -8.45 10.41
C VAL A 61 -8.34 -9.75 9.77
N ILE A 62 -7.44 -10.47 9.09
CA ILE A 62 -7.77 -11.76 8.47
C ILE A 62 -8.19 -12.78 9.55
N ILE A 63 -7.40 -12.92 10.62
CA ILE A 63 -7.70 -13.83 11.73
C ILE A 63 -9.04 -13.46 12.38
N GLY A 64 -9.24 -12.17 12.67
CA GLY A 64 -10.48 -11.68 13.27
C GLY A 64 -11.71 -11.96 12.41
N LEU A 65 -11.59 -11.80 11.08
CA LEU A 65 -12.69 -12.05 10.15
C LEU A 65 -13.03 -13.54 10.07
N VAL A 66 -12.03 -14.42 10.00
CA VAL A 66 -12.23 -15.89 10.03
C VAL A 66 -12.86 -16.34 11.35
N ALA A 67 -12.32 -15.87 12.49
CA ALA A 67 -12.85 -16.22 13.81
C ALA A 67 -14.28 -15.70 14.01
N GLY A 68 -14.56 -14.45 13.59
CA GLY A 68 -15.88 -13.84 13.67
C GLY A 68 -16.91 -14.58 12.81
N VAL A 69 -16.58 -14.88 11.55
CA VAL A 69 -17.45 -15.67 10.66
C VAL A 69 -17.69 -17.07 11.23
N GLY A 70 -16.65 -17.71 11.77
CA GLY A 70 -16.78 -19.01 12.44
C GLY A 70 -17.69 -18.96 13.66
N ALA A 71 -17.55 -17.94 14.52
CA ALA A 71 -18.38 -17.75 15.70
C ALA A 71 -19.85 -17.50 15.34
N VAL A 72 -20.12 -16.64 14.36
CA VAL A 72 -21.50 -16.39 13.86
C VAL A 72 -22.10 -17.67 13.28
N GLY A 73 -21.33 -18.42 12.48
CA GLY A 73 -21.77 -19.72 11.95
C GLY A 73 -22.11 -20.72 13.05
N ALA A 74 -21.26 -20.83 14.08
CA ALA A 74 -21.53 -21.67 15.24
C ALA A 74 -22.79 -21.22 16.00
N LEU A 75 -22.98 -19.92 16.18
CA LEU A 75 -24.15 -19.37 16.88
C LEU A 75 -25.45 -19.64 16.11
N LEU A 76 -25.42 -19.56 14.78
CA LEU A 76 -26.58 -19.89 13.93
C LEU A 76 -26.93 -21.38 13.97
N VAL A 77 -25.93 -22.26 13.97
CA VAL A 77 -26.16 -23.72 13.99
C VAL A 77 -26.61 -24.18 15.37
N TYR A 78 -25.89 -23.80 16.43
CA TYR A 78 -26.09 -24.34 17.78
C TYR A 78 -26.98 -23.47 18.67
N GLY A 79 -27.19 -22.19 18.35
CA GLY A 79 -27.96 -21.25 19.17
C GLY A 79 -29.43 -21.10 18.77
N LEU A 80 -29.84 -21.63 17.62
CA LEU A 80 -31.23 -21.61 17.12
C LEU A 80 -31.88 -23.01 17.12
N GLN A 81 -31.23 -24.02 17.73
CA GLN A 81 -31.77 -25.35 18.03
C GLN A 81 -32.32 -25.39 19.45
#